data_AF-A0A9E0GKR7-F1
#
_entry.id   AF-A0A9E0GKR7-F1
#
_cell.length_a   1.000
_cell.length_b   1.000
_cell.length_c   1.000
_cell.angle_alpha   90.00
_cell.angle_beta   90.00
_cell.angle_gamma   90.00
#
_symmetry.space_group_name_H-M   'P 1'
#
loop_
_entity.id
_entity.type
_entity.pdbx_description
1 polymer ?
#
loop_
_entity_poly.entity_id
_entity_poly.type
_entity_poly.pdbx_seq_one_letter_code
_entity_poly.pdbx_strand_id
1 'polypeptide(L)'
;MAIYKHRVQAVLDEEQYDLLQSLAQERETTVSGLIREAVQVYYVADAVKARRMAALRGLYAMGQEAEARGEVMPDWEELEEEIVQAVMTDDGWPILHPEIL
;
A
#
# COMPACT_ATOMS: atom_id res chain seq x y z
N MET A 1 15.37 -8.28 -5.69
CA MET A 1 15.74 -6.94 -5.17
C MET A 1 16.01 -7.04 -3.67
N ALA A 2 17.09 -6.45 -3.17
CA ALA A 2 17.37 -6.42 -1.74
C ALA A 2 16.35 -5.50 -1.05
N ILE A 3 15.58 -6.05 -0.11
CA ILE A 3 14.66 -5.26 0.71
C ILE A 3 15.51 -4.50 1.73
N TYR A 4 15.71 -3.21 1.48
CA TYR A 4 16.42 -2.33 2.41
C TYR A 4 15.60 -2.18 3.69
N LYS A 5 16.17 -2.64 4.81
CA LYS A 5 15.56 -2.50 6.13
C LYS A 5 16.27 -1.37 6.89
N HIS A 6 15.52 -0.39 7.37
CA HIS A 6 16.03 0.65 8.24
C HIS A 6 15.75 0.29 9.71
N ARG A 7 16.76 0.42 10.57
CA ARG A 7 16.60 0.22 12.01
C ARG A 7 16.11 1.51 12.65
N VAL A 8 15.01 1.43 13.39
CA VAL A 8 14.45 2.51 14.19
C VAL A 8 14.47 2.11 15.67
N GLN A 9 14.64 3.09 16.56
CA GLN A 9 14.55 2.92 18.00
C GLN A 9 13.29 3.62 18.49
N ALA A 10 12.51 2.93 19.32
CA ALA A 10 11.33 3.47 19.99
C ALA A 10 11.47 3.22 21.50
N VAL A 11 10.95 4.14 22.29
CA VAL A 11 10.88 4.02 23.75
C VAL A 11 9.44 3.65 24.09
N LEU A 12 9.28 2.57 24.86
CA LEU A 12 8.00 2.10 25.36
C LEU A 12 8.01 2.22 26.88
N ASP A 13 6.85 2.44 27.47
CA ASP A 13 6.70 2.22 28.92
C ASP A 13 6.66 0.72 29.24
N GLU A 14 6.73 0.40 30.53
CA GLU A 14 6.81 -0.97 31.03
C GLU A 14 5.54 -1.77 30.69
N GLU A 15 4.36 -1.17 30.87
CA GLU A 15 3.07 -1.81 30.55
C GLU A 15 2.95 -2.13 29.05
N GLN A 16 3.35 -1.20 28.18
CA GLN A 16 3.36 -1.40 26.72
C GLN A 16 4.32 -2.51 26.30
N TYR A 17 5.52 -2.55 26.89
CA TYR A 17 6.51 -3.56 26.57
C TYR A 17 6.04 -4.95 27.01
N ASP A 18 5.52 -5.08 28.23
CA ASP A 18 5.02 -6.33 28.77
C ASP A 18 3.85 -6.88 27.95
N LEU A 19 2.91 -6.01 27.57
CA LEU A 19 1.81 -6.37 26.69
C LEU A 19 2.29 -6.85 25.31
N LEU A 20 3.24 -6.14 24.71
CA LEU A 20 3.80 -6.54 23.42
C LEU A 20 4.57 -7.86 23.53
N GLN A 21 5.26 -8.09 24.65
CA GLN A 21 5.99 -9.34 24.89
C GLN A 21 5.02 -10.52 25.05
N SER A 22 3.92 -10.36 25.80
CA SER A 22 2.93 -11.42 25.96
C SER A 22 2.24 -11.77 24.63
N LEU A 23 1.86 -10.75 23.85
CA LEU A 23 1.26 -10.93 22.52
C LEU A 23 2.23 -11.58 21.53
N ALA A 24 3.53 -11.25 21.62
CA ALA A 24 4.54 -11.85 20.77
C ALA A 24 4.70 -13.34 21.05
N GLN A 25 4.63 -13.75 22.32
CA GLN A 25 4.62 -15.16 22.71
C GLN A 25 3.37 -15.89 22.22
N GLU A 26 2.18 -15.31 22.46
CA GLU A 26 0.91 -15.91 22.05
C GLU A 26 0.81 -16.14 20.54
N ARG A 27 1.36 -15.20 19.74
CA ARG A 27 1.31 -15.23 18.27
C ARG A 27 2.56 -15.83 17.62
N GLU A 28 3.45 -16.43 18.40
CA GLU A 28 4.72 -17.01 17.93
C GLU A 28 5.53 -16.06 17.02
N THR A 29 5.58 -14.78 17.39
CA THR A 29 6.24 -13.72 16.61
C THR A 29 7.20 -12.91 17.48
N THR A 30 7.82 -11.89 16.90
CA THR A 30 8.70 -10.97 17.63
C THR A 30 8.00 -9.66 17.92
N VAL A 31 8.39 -8.98 19.01
CA VAL A 31 7.94 -7.61 19.32
C VAL A 31 8.15 -6.67 18.12
N SER A 32 9.29 -6.79 17.44
CA SER A 32 9.56 -6.03 16.21
C SER A 32 8.62 -6.38 15.05
N GLY A 33 8.14 -7.61 14.98
CA GLY A 33 7.11 -8.05 14.03
C GLY A 33 5.78 -7.37 14.30
N LEU A 34 5.34 -7.41 15.56
CA LEU A 34 4.09 -6.75 16.00
C LEU A 34 4.13 -5.24 15.77
N ILE A 35 5.23 -4.57 16.08
CA ILE A 35 5.37 -3.13 15.85
C ILE A 35 5.26 -2.81 14.35
N ARG A 36 5.89 -3.62 13.47
CA ARG A 36 5.77 -3.42 12.02
C ARG A 36 4.34 -3.64 11.53
N GLU A 37 3.66 -4.66 12.04
CA GLU A 37 2.25 -4.93 11.72
C GLU A 37 1.35 -3.78 12.18
N ALA A 38 1.52 -3.30 13.42
CA ALA A 38 0.77 -2.17 13.93
C ALA A 38 1.02 -0.90 13.11
N VAL A 39 2.26 -0.61 12.74
CA VAL A 39 2.58 0.53 11.87
C VAL A 39 1.89 0.39 10.51
N GLN A 40 1.93 -0.81 9.92
CA GLN A 40 1.26 -1.09 8.65
C GLN A 40 -0.27 -0.88 8.76
N VAL A 41 -0.89 -1.38 9.82
CA VAL A 41 -2.34 -1.30 10.02
C VAL A 41 -2.79 0.13 10.31
N TYR A 42 -2.08 0.87 11.18
CA TYR A 42 -2.52 2.18 11.62
C TYR A 42 -2.11 3.31 10.68
N TYR A 43 -0.90 3.27 10.13
CA TYR A 43 -0.37 4.38 9.34
C TYR A 43 -0.39 4.13 7.84
N VAL A 44 -0.27 2.88 7.42
CA VAL A 44 -0.20 2.55 5.99
C VAL A 44 -1.57 2.17 5.44
N ALA A 45 -2.41 1.47 6.20
CA ALA A 45 -3.70 1.00 5.71
C ALA A 45 -4.62 2.15 5.29
N ASP A 46 -4.65 3.27 6.03
CA ASP A 46 -5.49 4.42 5.68
C ASP A 46 -4.97 5.18 4.45
N ALA A 47 -3.65 5.37 4.33
CA ALA A 47 -3.06 6.01 3.15
C ALA A 47 -3.25 5.13 1.90
N VAL A 48 -3.02 3.82 2.02
CA VAL A 48 -3.24 2.86 0.93
C VAL A 48 -4.73 2.75 0.58
N LYS A 49 -5.62 2.74 1.57
CA LYS A 49 -7.08 2.75 1.36
C LYS A 49 -7.52 4.03 0.67
N ALA A 50 -7.03 5.19 1.09
CA ALA A 50 -7.34 6.47 0.46
C ALA A 50 -6.86 6.51 -1.00
N ARG A 51 -5.63 6.04 -1.27
CA ARG A 51 -5.07 5.92 -2.63
C ARG A 51 -5.89 4.96 -3.49
N ARG A 52 -6.24 3.78 -2.98
CA ARG A 52 -7.09 2.81 -3.68
C ARG A 52 -8.49 3.37 -3.97
N MET A 53 -9.07 4.11 -3.03
CA MET A 53 -10.36 4.78 -3.25
C MET A 53 -10.28 5.91 -4.27
N ALA A 54 -9.18 6.67 -4.30
CA ALA A 54 -8.96 7.68 -5.32
C ALA A 54 -8.85 7.06 -6.72
N ALA A 55 -8.06 6.00 -6.87
CA ALA A 55 -7.93 5.25 -8.12
C ALA A 55 -9.29 4.70 -8.59
N LEU A 56 -10.04 4.03 -7.72
CA LEU A 56 -11.36 3.49 -8.05
C LEU A 56 -12.37 4.57 -8.45
N ARG A 57 -12.30 5.77 -7.84
CA ARG A 57 -13.13 6.91 -8.25
C ARG A 57 -12.75 7.44 -9.64
N GLY A 58 -11.45 7.49 -9.95
CA GLY A 58 -10.96 7.86 -11.28
C GLY A 58 -11.50 6.93 -12.36
N LEU A 59 -11.42 5.63 -12.13
CA LEU A 59 -11.95 4.62 -13.06
C LEU A 59 -13.45 4.70 -13.25
N TYR A 60 -14.18 4.91 -12.16
CA TYR A 60 -15.63 5.07 -12.22
C TYR A 60 -16.01 6.31 -13.05
N ALA A 61 -15.29 7.42 -12.91
CA ALA A 61 -15.49 8.61 -13.72
C ALA A 61 -15.15 8.35 -15.21
N MET A 62 -14.05 7.65 -15.51
CA MET A 62 -13.70 7.27 -16.88
C MET A 62 -14.75 6.36 -17.52
N GLY A 63 -15.29 5.40 -16.76
CA GLY A 63 -16.39 4.54 -17.19
C GLY A 63 -17.67 5.33 -17.48
N GLN A 64 -18.04 6.27 -16.61
CA GLN A 64 -19.18 7.17 -16.84
C GLN A 64 -18.98 8.08 -18.07
N GLU A 65 -17.76 8.57 -18.29
CA GLU A 65 -17.45 9.41 -19.43
C GLU A 65 -17.43 8.62 -20.75
N ALA A 66 -16.96 7.38 -20.74
CA ALA A 66 -17.01 6.48 -21.89
C ALA A 66 -18.46 6.08 -22.22
N GLU A 67 -19.27 5.76 -21.19
CA GLU A 67 -20.70 5.49 -21.33
C GLU A 67 -21.45 6.70 -21.89
N ALA A 68 -21.18 7.91 -21.38
CA ALA A 68 -21.76 9.15 -21.87
C ALA A 68 -21.36 9.48 -23.32
N ARG A 69 -20.20 9.00 -23.78
CA ARG A 69 -19.71 9.13 -25.16
C ARG A 69 -20.14 7.97 -26.08
N GLY A 70 -20.80 6.94 -25.54
CA GLY A 70 -21.23 5.77 -26.30
C GLY A 70 -20.07 4.84 -26.70
N GLU A 71 -18.93 4.94 -26.01
CA GLU A 71 -17.73 4.15 -26.27
C GLU A 71 -17.78 2.83 -25.50
N VAL A 72 -17.23 1.76 -26.09
CA VAL A 72 -17.11 0.46 -25.41
C VAL A 72 -15.99 0.59 -24.38
N MET A 73 -16.31 0.27 -23.13
CA MET A 73 -15.36 0.35 -22.01
C MET A 73 -14.12 -0.51 -22.31
N PRO A 74 -12.90 -0.06 -21.92
CA PRO A 74 -11.68 -0.84 -22.11
C PRO A 74 -11.77 -2.22 -21.44
N ASP A 75 -10.97 -3.17 -21.90
CA ASP A 75 -10.90 -4.50 -21.31
C ASP A 75 -10.49 -4.40 -19.84
N TRP A 76 -11.18 -5.17 -18.99
CA TRP A 76 -10.98 -5.15 -17.54
C TRP A 76 -9.55 -5.55 -17.17
N GLU A 77 -8.91 -6.41 -17.96
CA GLU A 77 -7.52 -6.82 -17.76
C GLU A 77 -6.52 -5.68 -17.98
N GLU A 78 -6.73 -4.82 -19.00
CA GLU A 78 -5.89 -3.62 -19.23
C GLU A 78 -6.05 -2.59 -18.11
N LEU A 79 -7.29 -2.41 -17.64
CA LEU A 79 -7.60 -1.50 -16.53
C LEU A 79 -6.98 -1.97 -15.20
N GLU A 80 -6.96 -3.27 -14.95
CA GLU A 80 -6.36 -3.84 -13.74
C GLU A 80 -4.84 -3.64 -13.71
N GLU A 81 -4.16 -3.75 -14.86
CA GLU A 81 -2.72 -3.45 -14.98
C GLU A 81 -2.40 -1.97 -14.72
N GLU A 82 -3.21 -1.03 -15.24
CA GLU A 82 -3.03 0.40 -14.97
C GLU A 82 -3.18 0.74 -13.48
N ILE A 83 -4.11 0.09 -12.77
CA ILE A 83 -4.30 0.27 -11.32
C ILE A 83 -3.09 -0.24 -10.56
N VAL A 84 -2.60 -1.43 -10.90
CA VAL A 84 -1.43 -2.03 -10.25
C VAL A 84 -0.21 -1.14 -10.48
N GLN A 85 -0.01 -0.61 -11.69
CA GLN A 85 1.07 0.33 -12.02
C GLN A 85 0.95 1.68 -11.29
N ALA A 86 -0.25 2.26 -11.20
CA ALA A 86 -0.50 3.52 -10.50
C ALA A 86 -0.26 3.40 -8.98
N VAL A 87 -0.51 2.23 -8.39
CA VAL A 87 -0.22 1.95 -6.97
C VAL A 87 1.28 1.77 -6.71
N MET A 88 2.07 1.40 -7.72
CA MET A 88 3.51 1.14 -7.60
C MET A 88 4.42 2.35 -7.87
N THR A 89 3.91 3.45 -8.41
CA THR A 89 4.75 4.52 -8.98
C THR A 89 5.09 5.67 -8.02
N ASP A 90 4.37 5.85 -6.91
CA ASP A 90 4.46 7.07 -6.09
C ASP A 90 4.99 6.81 -4.67
N ASP A 91 6.09 6.04 -4.51
CA ASP A 91 7.14 6.22 -3.45
C ASP A 91 8.12 5.01 -3.27
N GLY A 92 8.74 4.54 -4.36
CA GLY A 92 10.09 3.90 -4.38
C GLY A 92 10.14 2.36 -4.37
N TRP A 93 10.38 1.65 -5.48
CA TRP A 93 11.48 1.75 -6.47
C TRP A 93 11.32 0.64 -7.57
N PRO A 94 12.06 0.62 -8.70
CA PRO A 94 12.05 1.52 -9.87
C PRO A 94 11.81 0.77 -11.22
N ILE A 95 11.39 1.47 -12.31
CA ILE A 95 12.03 1.34 -13.64
C ILE A 95 12.03 2.70 -14.35
N LEU A 96 13.24 3.11 -14.72
CA LEU A 96 13.58 4.11 -15.72
C LEU A 96 13.11 3.61 -17.09
N HIS A 97 12.18 4.29 -17.76
CA HIS A 97 11.99 4.09 -19.19
C HIS A 97 13.04 4.93 -19.95
N PRO A 98 13.93 4.31 -20.75
CA PRO A 98 14.98 5.03 -21.47
C PRO A 98 14.54 5.58 -22.83
N GLU A 99 13.24 5.78 -23.09
CA GLU A 99 12.74 6.17 -24.42
C GLU A 99 12.05 7.55 -24.48
N ILE A 100 12.36 8.44 -23.53
CA ILE A 100 12.10 9.88 -23.69
C ILE A 100 13.44 10.62 -23.71
N LEU A 101 14.18 10.44 -24.80
CA LEU A 101 15.19 11.34 -25.36
C LEU A 101 14.97 11.41 -26.88
#